data_AF-A0A378KLP6-F1
#
_entry.id   AF-A0A378KLP6-F1
#
_cell.length_a   1.000
_cell.length_b   1.000
_cell.length_c   1.000
_cell.angle_alpha   90.00
_cell.angle_beta   90.00
_cell.angle_gamma   90.00
#
_symmetry.space_group_name_H-M   'P 1'
#
loop_
_entity.id
_entity.type
_entity.pdbx_description
1 polymer ?
#
loop_
_entity_poly.entity_id
_entity_poly.type
_entity_poly.pdbx_seq_one_letter_code
_entity_poly.pdbx_strand_id
1 'polypeptide(L)'
;MNYRTAMNDLSIKGYLYARQLLPFLMISLALLCLMPDSCFAAENRLSGLKEEVKATFGADSDLPYFLLLAEGLAGAYAYIKTKNIAVLAGVPVLMVFTHWALK
;
A
#
# COMPACT_ATOMS: atom_id res chain seq x y z
N MET A 1 -44.69 -17.51 -44.30
CA MET A 1 -43.31 -17.77 -43.83
C MET A 1 -43.40 -18.75 -42.66
N ASN A 2 -42.76 -19.92 -42.74
CA ASN A 2 -42.93 -20.96 -41.72
C ASN A 2 -41.98 -20.67 -40.54
N TYR A 3 -42.47 -19.87 -39.58
CA TYR A 3 -41.67 -19.30 -38.49
C TYR A 3 -40.83 -20.32 -37.72
N ARG A 4 -41.31 -21.56 -37.60
CA ARG A 4 -40.59 -22.67 -36.98
C ARG A 4 -39.28 -23.03 -37.69
N THR A 5 -39.29 -23.04 -39.02
CA THR A 5 -38.09 -23.37 -39.83
C THR A 5 -37.07 -22.23 -39.78
N ALA A 6 -37.53 -20.98 -39.85
CA ALA A 6 -36.66 -19.80 -39.73
C ALA A 6 -35.98 -19.73 -38.34
N MET A 7 -36.70 -20.08 -37.27
CA MET A 7 -36.14 -20.12 -35.91
C MET A 7 -35.08 -21.23 -35.74
N ASN A 8 -35.31 -22.41 -36.32
CA ASN A 8 -34.33 -23.49 -36.29
C ASN A 8 -33.05 -23.12 -37.05
N ASP A 9 -33.17 -22.51 -38.23
CA ASP A 9 -32.01 -22.08 -39.01
C ASP A 9 -31.21 -20.97 -38.30
N LEU A 10 -31.91 -20.05 -37.61
CA LEU A 10 -31.26 -19.00 -36.82
C LEU A 10 -30.50 -19.58 -35.62
N SER A 11 -31.09 -20.56 -34.93
CA SER A 11 -30.46 -21.25 -33.81
C SER A 11 -29.20 -22.01 -34.23
N ILE A 12 -29.25 -22.71 -35.36
CA ILE A 12 -28.11 -23.47 -35.90
C ILE A 12 -26.98 -22.52 -36.32
N LYS A 13 -27.30 -21.42 -37.00
CA LYS A 13 -26.30 -20.40 -37.36
C LYS A 13 -25.69 -19.76 -36.11
N GLY A 14 -26.50 -19.43 -35.12
CA GLY A 14 -26.03 -18.90 -33.84
C GLY A 14 -25.07 -19.84 -33.13
N TYR A 15 -25.38 -21.15 -33.11
CA TYR A 15 -24.49 -22.17 -32.53
C TYR A 15 -23.17 -22.30 -33.30
N LEU A 16 -23.20 -22.24 -34.64
CA LEU A 16 -22.00 -22.29 -35.48
C LEU A 16 -21.09 -21.08 -35.23
N TYR A 17 -21.65 -19.88 -35.17
CA TYR A 17 -20.90 -18.66 -34.84
C TYR A 17 -20.34 -18.71 -33.42
N ALA A 18 -21.14 -19.14 -32.45
CA ALA A 18 -20.69 -19.29 -31.07
C ALA A 18 -19.52 -20.28 -30.98
N ARG A 19 -19.63 -21.44 -31.63
CA ARG A 19 -18.57 -22.47 -31.66
C ARG A 19 -17.28 -21.97 -32.30
N GLN A 20 -17.37 -21.11 -33.32
CA GLN A 20 -16.21 -20.54 -33.97
C GLN A 20 -15.55 -19.45 -33.13
N LEU A 21 -16.32 -18.65 -32.38
CA LEU A 21 -15.81 -17.52 -31.58
C LEU A 21 -15.30 -17.96 -30.20
N LEU A 22 -15.93 -18.95 -29.57
CA LEU A 22 -15.57 -19.49 -28.26
C LEU A 22 -14.07 -19.81 -28.09
N PRO A 23 -13.41 -20.54 -29.01
CA PRO A 23 -11.99 -20.87 -28.85
C PRO A 23 -11.10 -19.62 -28.86
N PHE A 24 -11.42 -18.60 -29.66
CA PHE A 24 -10.65 -17.35 -29.67
C PHE A 24 -10.78 -16.60 -28.34
N LEU A 25 -11.98 -16.59 -27.74
CA LEU A 25 -12.21 -15.98 -26.44
C LEU A 25 -11.44 -16.73 -25.34
N MET A 26 -11.47 -18.06 -25.33
CA MET A 26 -10.73 -18.87 -24.35
C MET A 26 -9.22 -18.72 -24.49
N ILE A 27 -8.70 -18.62 -25.72
CA ILE A 27 -7.28 -18.36 -25.99
C ILE A 27 -6.90 -16.96 -25.49
N SER A 28 -7.73 -15.94 -25.74
CA SER A 28 -7.49 -14.57 -25.25
C SER A 28 -7.48 -14.50 -23.72
N LEU A 29 -8.37 -15.24 -23.05
CA LEU A 29 -8.41 -15.32 -21.59
C LEU A 29 -7.16 -16.03 -21.04
N ALA A 30 -6.72 -17.12 -21.69
CA ALA A 30 -5.50 -17.83 -21.30
C ALA A 30 -4.25 -16.95 -21.49
N LEU A 31 -4.18 -16.16 -22.57
CA LEU A 31 -3.12 -15.19 -22.81
C LEU A 31 -3.13 -14.07 -21.77
N LEU A 32 -4.31 -13.56 -21.41
CA LEU A 32 -4.46 -12.59 -20.33
C LEU A 32 -3.93 -13.18 -19.02
N CYS A 33 -4.31 -14.40 -18.65
CA CYS A 33 -3.82 -15.06 -17.42
C CYS A 33 -2.30 -15.33 -17.39
N LEU A 34 -1.59 -15.26 -18.53
CA LEU A 34 -0.14 -15.40 -18.61
C LEU A 34 0.59 -14.06 -18.48
N MET A 35 -0.11 -12.92 -18.49
CA MET A 35 0.50 -11.61 -18.28
C MET A 35 0.70 -11.36 -16.77
N PRO A 36 1.91 -11.01 -16.33
CA PRO A 36 2.22 -10.87 -14.90
C PRO A 36 1.46 -9.75 -14.18
N ASP A 37 0.90 -8.77 -14.92
CA ASP A 37 0.26 -7.57 -14.37
C ASP A 37 -1.27 -7.52 -14.56
N SER A 38 -1.89 -8.51 -15.21
CA SER A 38 -3.32 -8.46 -15.52
C SER A 38 -4.17 -8.96 -14.36
N CYS A 39 -4.70 -8.01 -13.58
CA CYS A 39 -5.96 -8.04 -12.81
C CYS A 39 -6.16 -9.11 -11.71
N PHE A 40 -5.30 -10.12 -11.60
CA PHE A 40 -5.24 -11.07 -10.47
C PHE A 40 -3.95 -10.92 -9.66
N ALA A 41 -3.29 -9.76 -9.76
CA ALA A 41 -2.20 -9.44 -8.85
C ALA A 41 -2.78 -9.34 -7.43
N ALA A 42 -2.24 -10.12 -6.50
CA ALA A 42 -2.52 -9.96 -5.09
C ALA A 42 -1.96 -8.60 -4.65
N GLU A 43 -2.77 -7.56 -4.75
CA GLU A 43 -2.41 -6.24 -4.25
C GLU A 43 -2.15 -6.34 -2.75
N ASN A 44 -0.92 -6.03 -2.35
CA ASN A 44 -0.56 -5.99 -0.94
C ASN A 44 -1.23 -4.78 -0.29
N ARG A 45 -2.47 -4.93 0.18
CA ARG A 45 -3.24 -3.86 0.84
C ARG A 45 -2.59 -3.34 2.14
N LEU A 46 -1.58 -4.04 2.69
CA LEU A 46 -0.78 -3.56 3.81
C LEU A 46 0.35 -2.60 3.38
N SER A 47 0.60 -2.42 2.08
CA SER A 47 1.61 -1.46 1.61
C SER A 47 1.24 -0.01 1.92
N GLY A 48 -0.05 0.34 1.83
CA GLY A 48 -0.54 1.68 2.16
C GLY A 48 -0.30 2.08 3.62
N LEU A 49 -0.44 1.12 4.55
CA LEU A 49 -0.17 1.37 5.98
C LEU A 49 1.31 1.72 6.24
N LYS A 50 2.25 1.17 5.46
CA LYS A 50 3.68 1.49 5.65
C LYS A 50 3.97 2.95 5.29
N GLU A 51 3.31 3.47 4.26
CA GLU A 51 3.46 4.87 3.84
C GLU A 51 2.84 5.82 4.88
N GLU A 52 1.64 5.52 5.38
CA GLU A 52 0.99 6.32 6.42
C GLU A 52 1.76 6.33 7.74
N VAL A 53 2.31 5.18 8.15
CA VAL A 53 3.17 5.08 9.34
C VAL A 53 4.45 5.89 9.14
N LYS A 54 5.07 5.83 7.95
CA LYS A 54 6.24 6.65 7.65
C LYS A 54 5.91 8.14 7.67
N ALA A 55 4.76 8.56 7.13
CA ALA A 55 4.33 9.95 7.16
C ALA A 55 4.09 10.45 8.59
N THR A 56 3.58 9.59 9.48
CA THR A 56 3.26 9.96 10.86
C THR A 56 4.47 9.91 11.80
N PHE A 57 5.36 8.94 11.65
CA PHE A 57 6.47 8.70 12.59
C PHE A 57 7.85 8.98 12.00
N GLY A 58 7.96 9.25 10.70
CA GLY A 58 9.24 9.42 9.99
C GLY A 58 9.94 10.75 10.29
N ALA A 59 11.12 10.92 9.70
CA ALA A 59 11.98 12.09 9.93
C ALA A 59 11.32 13.43 9.53
N ASP A 60 10.45 13.41 8.52
CA ASP A 60 9.74 14.59 8.01
C ASP A 60 8.42 14.87 8.77
N SER A 61 8.13 14.12 9.84
CA SER A 61 6.95 14.33 10.69
C SER A 61 7.19 15.38 11.78
N ASP A 62 6.12 15.89 12.38
CA ASP A 62 6.16 16.75 13.56
C ASP A 62 6.53 15.99 14.85
N LEU A 63 6.42 14.66 14.85
CA LEU A 63 6.63 13.85 16.06
C LEU A 63 8.03 13.99 16.68
N PRO A 64 9.13 13.92 15.92
CA PRO A 64 10.49 14.10 16.45
C PRO A 64 10.69 15.47 17.11
N TYR A 65 10.02 16.50 16.61
CA TYR A 65 10.07 17.85 17.19
C TYR A 65 9.41 17.88 18.56
N PHE A 66 8.20 17.33 18.70
CA PHE A 66 7.51 17.26 19.99
C PHE A 66 8.25 16.38 20.99
N LEU A 67 8.86 15.28 20.54
CA LEU A 67 9.67 14.41 21.38
C LEU A 67 10.89 15.15 21.97
N LEU A 68 11.62 15.89 21.12
CA LEU A 68 12.78 16.66 21.55
C LEU A 68 12.40 17.82 22.48
N LEU A 69 11.26 18.46 22.24
CA LEU A 69 10.72 19.52 23.09
C LEU A 69 10.37 18.96 24.48
N ALA A 70 9.69 17.81 24.54
CA ALA A 70 9.35 17.16 25.79
C ALA A 70 10.59 16.77 26.61
N GLU A 71 11.61 16.18 25.97
CA GLU A 71 12.89 15.89 26.63
C GLU A 71 13.56 17.16 27.12
N GLY A 72 13.61 18.22 26.31
CA GLY A 72 14.22 19.50 26.68
C GLY A 72 13.58 20.09 27.94
N LEU A 73 12.25 20.07 28.04
CA LEU A 73 11.52 20.53 29.21
C LEU A 73 11.75 19.63 30.43
N ALA A 74 11.70 18.31 30.25
CA ALA A 74 11.94 17.34 31.34
C ALA A 74 13.37 17.44 31.87
N GLY A 75 14.36 17.52 30.97
CA GLY A 75 15.77 17.69 31.29
C GLY A 75 16.05 19.02 31.99
N ALA A 76 15.46 20.13 31.53
CA ALA A 76 15.57 21.42 32.19
C ALA A 76 14.98 21.40 33.61
N TYR A 77 13.79 20.82 33.78
CA TYR A 77 13.16 20.66 35.09
C TYR A 77 14.02 19.82 36.04
N ALA A 78 14.50 18.68 35.56
CA ALA A 78 15.34 17.79 36.36
C ALA A 78 16.72 18.39 36.67
N TYR A 79 17.29 19.19 35.77
CA TYR A 79 18.51 19.97 36.04
C TYR A 79 18.30 21.02 37.13
N ILE A 80 17.18 21.74 37.12
CA ILE A 80 16.87 22.74 38.17
C ILE A 80 16.86 22.08 39.55
N LYS A 81 16.28 20.87 39.66
CA LYS A 81 16.16 20.12 40.91
C LYS A 81 17.47 19.46 41.35
N THR A 82 18.18 18.82 40.43
CA THR A 82 19.36 17.98 40.76
C THR A 82 20.68 18.71 40.64
N LYS A 83 20.72 19.82 39.88
CA LYS A 83 21.93 20.55 39.47
C LYS A 83 22.99 19.67 38.78
N ASN A 84 22.58 18.50 38.27
CA ASN A 84 23.47 17.58 37.58
C ASN A 84 23.36 17.75 36.06
N ILE A 85 24.47 18.15 35.43
CA ILE A 85 24.53 18.37 33.98
C ILE A 85 24.36 17.08 33.17
N ALA A 86 24.64 15.91 33.75
CA ALA A 86 24.47 14.62 33.08
C ALA A 86 23.01 14.36 32.67
N VAL A 87 22.05 14.99 33.34
CA VAL A 87 20.62 14.86 33.03
C VAL A 87 20.26 15.48 31.68
N LEU A 88 21.05 16.42 31.17
CA LEU A 88 20.84 17.03 29.85
C LEU A 88 21.41 16.18 28.71
N ALA A 89 22.16 15.11 29.01
CA ALA A 89 22.73 14.22 28.00
C ALA A 89 21.65 13.46 27.20
N GLY A 90 20.43 13.34 27.71
CA GLY A 90 19.31 12.73 26.99
C GLY A 90 18.95 13.45 25.70
N VAL A 91 19.09 14.79 25.65
CA VAL A 91 18.78 15.60 24.46
C VAL A 91 19.65 15.25 23.24
N PRO A 92 21.00 15.31 23.31
CA PRO A 92 21.83 14.93 22.16
C PRO A 92 21.73 13.44 21.82
N VAL A 93 21.51 12.56 22.81
CA VAL A 93 21.29 11.13 22.57
C VAL A 93 20.02 10.90 21.77
N LEU A 94 18.91 11.54 22.14
CA LEU A 94 17.66 11.46 21.40
C LEU A 94 17.77 12.07 20.00
N MET A 95 18.54 13.14 19.83
CA MET A 95 18.76 13.76 18.53
C MET A 95 19.50 12.83 17.55
N VAL A 96 20.53 12.12 18.03
CA VAL A 96 21.22 11.10 17.23
C VAL A 96 20.31 9.91 16.97
N PHE A 97 19.55 9.46 17.99
CA PHE A 97 18.62 8.36 17.84
C PHE A 97 17.54 8.65 16.79
N THR A 98 16.85 9.80 16.84
CA THR A 98 15.83 10.13 15.85
C THR A 98 16.41 10.29 14.45
N HIS A 99 17.61 10.85 14.31
CA HIS A 99 18.27 10.98 13.01
C HIS A 99 18.62 9.62 12.37
N TRP A 100 19.05 8.62 13.14
CA TRP A 100 19.43 7.31 12.62
C TRP A 100 18.28 6.30 12.59
N ALA A 101 17.35 6.38 13.52
CA ALA A 101 16.21 5.46 13.62
C ALA A 101 15.10 5.78 12.62
N LEU A 102 14.99 7.04 12.17
CA LEU A 102 13.95 7.49 11.23
C LEU A 102 14.44 7.61 9.78
N LYS A 103 15.70 7.23 9.53
CA LYS A 103 16.31 7.15 8.21
C LYS A 103 16.03 5.80 7.55
#